data_AF-A0A9D9DRC2-F1
#
_entry.id   AF-A0A9D9DRC2-F1
#
_cell.length_a   1.000
_cell.length_b   1.000
_cell.length_c   1.000
_cell.angle_alpha   90.00
_cell.angle_beta   90.00
_cell.angle_gamma   90.00
#
_symmetry.space_group_name_H-M   'P 1'
#
loop_
_entity.id
_entity.type
_entity.pdbx_description
1 polymer ?
#
loop_
_entity_poly.entity_id
_entity_poly.type
_entity_poly.pdbx_seq_one_letter_code
_entity_poly.pdbx_strand_id
1 'polypeptide(L)'
;MGYIHCCGALHKTRSFKLVPQADFVLCELDYLKKCPVCGHTVVQLTRVDKDDNVSTVRKVNQKAKLFFEKLKKSILYEEVPLKIPRNCGNFYLNYNEYGVLKRCYSNLSSMKIGLFENKNLNNHVQSF
;
A
#
# COMPACT_ATOMS: atom_id res chain seq x y z
N MET A 1 0.39 0.70 2.53
CA MET A 1 1.30 -0.39 3.02
C MET A 1 1.79 -0.01 4.41
N GLY A 2 1.38 -0.77 5.41
CA GLY A 2 1.59 -0.46 6.82
C GLY A 2 2.70 -1.27 7.47
N TYR A 3 2.93 -0.96 8.74
CA TYR A 3 3.99 -1.54 9.55
C TYR A 3 3.51 -1.73 11.00
N ILE A 4 3.88 -2.86 11.59
CA ILE A 4 3.65 -3.12 13.02
C ILE A 4 5.00 -3.23 13.72
N HIS A 5 5.12 -2.52 14.84
CA HIS A 5 6.26 -2.66 15.73
C HIS A 5 6.12 -3.90 16.64
N CYS A 6 7.04 -4.85 16.51
CA CYS A 6 7.10 -6.05 17.34
C CYS A 6 8.55 -6.40 17.66
N CYS A 7 8.84 -6.77 18.90
CA CYS A 7 10.19 -7.17 19.34
C CYS A 7 11.29 -6.14 19.00
N GLY A 8 11.00 -4.84 19.09
CA GLY A 8 11.98 -3.78 18.85
C GLY A 8 12.22 -3.44 17.37
N ALA A 9 11.48 -4.05 16.43
CA ALA A 9 11.61 -3.80 15.01
C ALA A 9 10.26 -3.51 14.34
N LEU A 10 10.29 -2.72 13.27
CA LEU A 10 9.17 -2.50 12.37
C LEU A 10 9.10 -3.63 11.35
N HIS A 11 7.96 -4.31 11.29
CA HIS A 11 7.70 -5.35 10.31
C HIS A 11 6.62 -4.93 9.33
N LYS A 12 6.86 -5.18 8.04
CA LYS A 12 5.89 -4.95 6.98
C LYS A 12 4.64 -5.81 7.22
N THR A 13 3.48 -5.20 7.08
CA THR A 13 2.18 -5.87 7.23
C THR A 13 1.37 -5.81 5.95
N ARG A 14 0.36 -6.67 5.88
CA ARG A 14 -0.75 -6.47 4.95
C ARG A 14 -1.70 -5.47 5.59
N SER A 15 -2.07 -4.44 4.84
CA SER A 15 -2.94 -3.38 5.34
C SER A 15 -4.27 -3.46 4.60
N PHE A 16 -5.36 -3.30 5.33
CA PHE A 16 -6.70 -3.37 4.80
C PHE A 16 -7.45 -2.10 5.18
N LYS A 17 -8.20 -1.54 4.25
CA LYS A 17 -9.16 -0.48 4.56
C LYS A 17 -10.51 -1.10 4.90
N LEU A 18 -11.11 -0.62 5.98
CA LEU A 18 -12.40 -1.08 6.45
C LEU A 18 -13.48 -0.04 6.19
N VAL A 19 -14.71 -0.52 6.10
CA VAL A 19 -15.89 0.35 6.15
C VAL A 19 -15.84 1.15 7.47
N PRO A 20 -15.86 2.49 7.43
CA PRO A 20 -15.92 3.29 8.64
C PRO A 20 -17.25 3.04 9.36
N GLN A 21 -17.21 2.92 10.69
CA GLN A 21 -18.44 2.95 11.50
C GLN A 21 -18.86 4.41 11.73
N ALA A 22 -20.12 4.67 12.11
CA ALA A 22 -20.72 6.00 12.11
C ALA A 22 -19.90 7.12 12.79
N ASP A 23 -19.10 6.75 13.80
CA ASP A 23 -18.28 7.67 14.60
C ASP A 23 -16.81 7.73 14.15
N PHE A 24 -16.42 7.00 13.10
CA PHE A 24 -15.04 7.02 12.61
C PHE A 24 -15.02 7.41 11.14
N VAL A 25 -14.08 8.29 10.77
CA VAL A 25 -13.86 8.71 9.39
C VAL A 25 -12.98 7.70 8.65
N LEU A 26 -12.02 7.10 9.36
CA LEU A 26 -11.05 6.18 8.78
C LEU A 26 -10.81 4.99 9.71
N CYS A 27 -10.78 3.80 9.12
CA CYS A 27 -10.46 2.53 9.79
C CYS A 27 -9.47 1.73 8.94
N GLU A 28 -8.25 1.58 9.44
CA GLU A 28 -7.17 0.83 8.81
C GLU A 28 -6.73 -0.34 9.68
N LEU A 29 -6.57 -1.51 9.07
CA LEU A 29 -6.20 -2.74 9.76
C LEU A 29 -4.90 -3.28 9.20
N ASP A 30 -3.90 -3.34 10.07
CA ASP A 30 -2.63 -3.96 9.78
C ASP A 30 -2.58 -5.39 10.33
N TYR A 31 -2.14 -6.32 9.48
CA TYR A 31 -2.01 -7.73 9.81
C TYR A 31 -0.60 -8.24 9.58
N LEU A 32 0.02 -8.72 10.66
CA LEU A 32 1.27 -9.47 10.66
C LEU A 32 0.99 -10.94 10.97
N LYS A 33 1.03 -11.80 9.95
CA LYS A 33 0.74 -13.24 10.09
C LYS A 33 1.68 -13.92 11.11
N LYS A 34 2.97 -13.61 11.05
CA LYS A 34 4.01 -14.16 11.92
C LYS A 34 5.15 -13.16 12.06
N CYS A 35 5.44 -12.72 13.28
CA CYS A 35 6.64 -11.95 13.57
C CYS A 35 7.88 -12.85 13.39
N PRO A 36 8.94 -12.38 12.69
CA PRO A 36 10.16 -13.18 12.48
C PRO A 36 10.96 -13.42 13.77
N VAL A 37 10.76 -12.59 14.81
CA VAL A 37 11.48 -12.71 16.08
C VAL A 37 10.74 -13.63 17.07
N CYS A 38 9.49 -13.30 17.43
CA CYS A 38 8.74 -14.07 18.43
C CYS A 38 7.76 -15.10 17.85
N GLY A 39 7.56 -15.15 16.53
CA GLY A 39 6.58 -16.05 15.90
C GLY A 39 5.12 -15.66 16.11
N HIS A 40 4.82 -14.58 16.82
CA HIS A 40 3.45 -14.17 17.11
C HIS A 40 2.71 -13.63 15.89
N THR A 41 1.42 -13.92 15.82
CA THR A 41 0.49 -13.23 14.91
C THR A 41 0.06 -11.92 15.57
N VAL A 42 0.12 -10.79 14.86
CA VAL A 42 -0.28 -9.49 15.39
C VAL A 42 -1.27 -8.83 14.45
N VAL A 43 -2.31 -8.24 15.02
CA VAL A 43 -3.28 -7.41 14.31
C VAL A 43 -3.35 -6.07 15.03
N GLN A 44 -3.36 -4.98 14.26
CA GLN A 44 -3.55 -3.63 14.77
C GLN A 44 -4.63 -2.93 13.96
N LEU A 45 -5.67 -2.45 14.62
CA LEU A 45 -6.70 -1.60 14.04
C LEU A 45 -6.43 -0.16 14.46
N THR A 46 -6.25 0.72 13.50
CA THR A 46 -6.10 2.16 13.67
C THR A 46 -7.39 2.82 13.19
N ARG A 47 -7.99 3.67 14.03
CA ARG A 47 -9.22 4.41 13.70
C ARG A 47 -9.02 5.88 13.98
N VAL A 48 -9.61 6.72 13.14
CA VAL A 48 -9.59 8.17 13.27
C VAL A 48 -11.02 8.68 13.34
N ASP A 49 -11.32 9.46 14.38
CA ASP A 49 -12.61 10.13 14.58
C ASP A 49 -12.69 11.43 13.76
N LYS A 50 -13.84 12.11 13.75
CA LYS A 50 -14.07 13.40 13.08
C LYS A 50 -13.24 14.53 13.68
N ASP A 51 -12.89 14.42 14.96
CA ASP A 51 -12.03 15.38 15.68
C ASP A 51 -10.53 15.04 15.54
N ASP A 52 -10.14 14.26 14.52
CA ASP A 52 -8.78 13.77 14.27
C ASP A 52 -8.15 12.96 15.43
N ASN A 53 -8.97 12.48 16.37
CA ASN A 53 -8.51 11.64 17.46
C ASN A 53 -8.18 10.23 16.97
N VAL A 54 -6.95 9.79 17.21
CA VAL A 54 -6.45 8.47 16.79
C VAL A 54 -6.64 7.45 17.90
N SER A 55 -7.38 6.38 17.64
CA SER A 55 -7.49 5.22 18.52
C SER A 55 -6.85 3.99 17.90
N THR A 56 -6.01 3.29 18.66
CA THR A 56 -5.35 2.05 18.20
C THR A 56 -5.72 0.86 19.08
N VAL A 57 -6.11 -0.24 18.44
CA VAL A 57 -6.44 -1.51 19.11
C VAL A 57 -5.52 -2.59 18.58
N ARG A 58 -4.66 -3.11 19.45
CA ARG A 58 -3.72 -4.18 19.12
C ARG A 58 -4.10 -5.49 19.79
N LYS A 59 -4.06 -6.60 19.05
CA LYS A 59 -4.24 -7.97 19.57
C LYS A 59 -3.13 -8.88 19.05
N VAL A 60 -2.82 -9.92 19.82
CA VAL A 60 -1.72 -10.87 19.54
C VAL A 60 -2.23 -12.32 19.57
N ASN A 61 -1.59 -13.20 18.80
CA ASN A 61 -1.84 -14.64 18.71
C ASN A 61 -3.30 -15.02 18.42
N GLN A 62 -3.88 -15.91 19.22
CA GLN A 62 -5.23 -16.42 19.00
C GLN A 62 -6.28 -15.30 19.04
N LYS A 63 -6.12 -14.33 19.94
CA LYS A 63 -6.98 -13.14 20.00
C LYS A 63 -6.88 -12.32 18.72
N ALA A 64 -5.68 -12.22 18.12
CA ALA A 64 -5.50 -11.54 16.84
C ALA A 64 -6.23 -12.27 15.70
N LYS A 65 -6.11 -13.60 15.62
CA LYS A 65 -6.79 -14.40 14.59
C LYS A 65 -8.31 -14.24 14.66
N LEU A 66 -8.88 -14.40 15.86
CA LEU A 66 -10.32 -14.21 16.08
C LEU A 66 -10.79 -12.80 15.73
N PHE A 67 -9.99 -11.79 16.08
CA PHE A 67 -10.29 -10.39 15.78
C PHE A 67 -10.25 -10.12 14.27
N PHE A 68 -9.25 -10.64 13.57
CA PHE A 68 -9.14 -10.52 12.11
C PHE A 68 -10.32 -11.19 11.39
N GLU A 69 -10.70 -12.41 11.76
CA GLU A 69 -11.84 -13.11 11.15
C GLU A 69 -13.16 -12.34 11.32
N LYS A 70 -13.38 -11.70 12.48
CA LYS A 70 -14.55 -10.85 12.70
C LYS A 70 -14.57 -9.65 11.76
N LEU A 71 -13.40 -9.02 11.56
CA LEU A 71 -13.26 -7.81 10.76
C LEU A 71 -13.21 -8.06 9.25
N LYS A 72 -13.00 -9.30 8.79
CA LYS A 72 -12.99 -9.63 7.36
C LYS A 72 -14.25 -9.19 6.62
N LYS A 73 -15.42 -9.28 7.28
CA LYS A 73 -16.70 -8.88 6.69
C LYS A 73 -16.81 -7.38 6.38
N SER A 74 -16.01 -6.57 7.06
CA SER A 74 -15.98 -5.11 6.91
C SER A 74 -14.78 -4.62 6.08
N ILE A 75 -13.97 -5.51 5.51
CA ILE A 75 -12.84 -5.12 4.64
C ILE A 75 -13.39 -4.68 3.29
N LEU A 76 -13.05 -3.46 2.88
CA LEU A 76 -13.33 -2.94 1.54
C LEU A 76 -12.30 -3.45 0.53
N TYR A 77 -11.02 -3.23 0.82
CA TYR A 77 -9.91 -3.65 -0.04
C TYR A 77 -8.60 -3.80 0.73
N GLU A 78 -7.67 -4.55 0.15
CA GLU A 78 -6.28 -4.64 0.62
C GLU A 78 -5.42 -3.57 -0.06
N GLU A 79 -4.64 -2.84 0.72
CA GLU A 79 -3.65 -1.90 0.18
C GLU A 79 -2.42 -2.67 -0.31
N VAL A 80 -2.39 -2.90 -1.61
CA VAL A 80 -1.22 -3.48 -2.27
C VAL A 80 -0.30 -2.35 -2.73
N PRO A 81 1.00 -2.34 -2.35
CA PRO A 81 1.93 -1.37 -2.90
C PRO A 81 2.01 -1.53 -4.42
N LEU A 82 1.93 -0.41 -5.15
CA LEU A 82 2.08 -0.39 -6.59
C LEU A 82 3.45 -0.99 -6.95
N LYS A 83 3.43 -2.11 -7.67
CA LYS A 83 4.65 -2.67 -8.25
C LYS A 83 5.00 -1.84 -9.47
N ILE A 84 6.11 -1.09 -9.39
CA ILE A 84 6.67 -0.43 -10.57
C ILE A 84 7.02 -1.55 -11.57
N PRO A 85 6.45 -1.56 -12.78
CA PRO A 85 6.74 -2.59 -13.76
C PRO A 85 8.23 -2.54 -14.12
N ARG A 86 8.91 -3.69 -14.09
CA ARG A 86 10.32 -3.80 -14.52
C ARG A 86 10.53 -3.47 -16.01
N ASN A 87 9.45 -3.47 -16.80
CA ASN A 87 9.45 -3.24 -18.24
C ASN A 87 9.07 -1.80 -18.65
N CYS A 88 8.85 -0.90 -17.70
CA CYS A 88 8.94 0.52 -17.98
C CYS A 88 10.42 0.82 -18.26
N GLY A 89 10.72 1.61 -19.29
CA GLY A 89 12.10 1.85 -19.75
C GLY A 89 13.08 2.23 -18.62
N ASN A 90 14.38 2.25 -18.93
CA ASN A 90 15.49 2.51 -17.99
C ASN A 90 15.47 3.90 -17.30
N PHE A 91 14.33 4.60 -17.34
CA PHE A 91 14.05 5.87 -16.73
C PHE A 91 12.83 5.74 -15.82
N TYR A 92 13.04 5.91 -14.51
CA TYR A 92 11.94 6.17 -13.58
C TYR A 92 12.30 7.27 -12.59
N LEU A 93 11.33 8.14 -12.33
CA LEU A 93 11.42 9.23 -11.38
C LEU A 93 10.83 8.76 -10.05
N ASN A 94 11.65 8.73 -9.01
CA ASN A 94 11.22 8.37 -7.68
C ASN A 94 10.74 9.64 -6.96
N TYR A 95 9.43 9.81 -6.82
CA TYR A 95 8.81 10.90 -6.06
C TYR A 95 8.53 10.47 -4.62
N ASN A 96 8.52 11.43 -3.69
CA ASN A 96 8.02 11.20 -2.34
C ASN A 96 6.48 11.31 -2.28
N GLU A 97 5.94 11.08 -1.09
CA GLU A 97 4.50 11.20 -0.79
C GLU A 97 3.90 12.60 -1.00
N TYR A 98 4.76 13.62 -1.15
CA TYR A 98 4.38 15.02 -1.43
C TYR A 98 4.63 15.42 -2.89
N GLY A 99 4.94 14.46 -3.78
CA GLY A 99 5.22 14.73 -5.19
C GLY A 99 6.58 15.39 -5.48
N VAL A 100 7.47 15.47 -4.49
CA VAL A 100 8.83 16.00 -4.65
C VAL A 100 9.78 14.89 -5.09
N LEU A 101 10.58 15.17 -6.12
CA LEU A 101 11.54 14.21 -6.66
C LEU A 101 12.63 13.86 -5.64
N LYS A 102 12.71 12.59 -5.22
CA LYS A 102 13.75 12.08 -4.31
C LYS A 102 15.02 11.64 -5.03
N ARG A 103 14.90 10.98 -6.19
CA ARG A 103 16.04 10.57 -7.04
C ARG A 103 15.58 10.27 -8.46
N CYS A 104 16.39 10.70 -9.43
CA CYS A 104 16.29 10.25 -10.81
C CYS A 104 17.20 9.03 -11.00
N TYR A 105 16.63 7.90 -11.42
CA TYR A 105 17.40 6.70 -11.75
C TYR A 105 17.36 6.52 -13.27
N SER A 106 18.27 7.21 -13.95
CA SER A 106 18.53 7.01 -15.39
C SER A 106 19.90 7.55 -15.79
N ASN A 107 20.56 6.88 -16.73
CA ASN A 107 21.40 7.61 -17.68
C ASN A 107 20.45 8.15 -18.77
N LEU A 108 20.60 9.42 -19.17
CA LEU A 108 19.77 10.00 -20.23
C LEU A 108 19.90 9.22 -21.55
N SER A 109 21.01 8.49 -21.74
CA SER A 109 21.30 7.72 -22.95
C SER A 109 20.40 6.49 -23.16
N SER A 110 19.66 6.01 -22.16
CA SER A 110 18.75 4.86 -22.31
C SER A 110 17.26 5.23 -22.28
N MET A 111 16.94 6.52 -22.19
CA MET A 111 15.57 7.02 -22.24
C MET A 111 15.07 7.04 -23.69
N LYS A 112 14.20 6.08 -24.04
CA LYS A 112 13.52 6.03 -25.34
C LYS A 112 12.24 6.87 -25.33
N ILE A 113 12.37 8.19 -25.47
CA ILE A 113 11.20 9.06 -25.72
C ILE A 113 10.67 8.78 -27.14
N GLY A 114 9.36 8.58 -27.30
CA GLY A 114 8.70 8.49 -28.61
C GLY A 114 8.53 7.10 -29.25
N LEU A 115 9.00 6.01 -28.62
CA LEU A 115 8.86 4.65 -29.21
C LEU A 115 7.53 3.94 -28.89
N PHE A 116 6.79 4.38 -27.87
CA PHE A 116 5.54 3.71 -27.45
C PHE A 116 4.27 4.36 -28.00
N GLU A 117 4.30 5.65 -28.36
CA GLU A 117 3.13 6.37 -28.89
C GLU A 117 2.78 5.97 -30.33
N ASN A 118 3.76 5.52 -31.13
CA ASN A 118 3.56 5.24 -32.56
C ASN A 118 3.14 3.80 -32.90
N LYS A 119 3.05 2.87 -31.94
CA LYS A 119 2.61 1.50 -32.25
C LYS A 119 1.11 1.38 -32.54
N ASN A 120 0.31 2.33 -32.06
CA ASN A 120 -1.14 2.33 -32.25
C ASN A 120 -1.64 3.38 -33.25
N LEU A 121 -0.73 4.19 -33.84
CA LEU A 121 -1.10 5.25 -34.79
C LEU A 121 -1.13 4.78 -36.26
N ASN A 122 -0.69 3.55 -36.56
CA ASN A 122 -0.59 3.09 -37.95
C ASN A 122 -1.89 2.56 -38.59
N ASN A 123 -3.05 2.59 -37.91
CA ASN A 123 -4.29 2.00 -38.46
C ASN A 123 -5.46 2.96 -38.73
N HIS A 124 -5.31 4.29 -38.55
CA HIS A 124 -6.43 5.22 -38.81
C HIS A 124 -6.06 6.54 -39.50
N VAL A 125 -5.06 6.55 -40.38
CA VAL A 125 -4.96 7.61 -41.40
C VAL A 125 -5.62 7.10 -42.68
N GLN A 126 -6.95 7.09 -42.70
CA GLN A 126 -7.68 7.13 -43.96
C GLN A 126 -7.66 8.58 -44.44
N SER A 127 -7.02 8.74 -45.59
CA SER A 127 -7.04 9.87 -46.50
C SER A 127 -8.34 10.68 -46.51
N PHE A 128 -8.22 11.99 -46.26
CA PHE A 128 -8.78 13.10 -47.06
C PHE A 128 -7.87 14.31 -46.93
#